data_AF-A0A1J4J5M5-F1
#
_entry.id   AF-A0A1J4J5M5-F1
#
_cell.length_a   1.000
_cell.length_b   1.000
_cell.length_c   1.000
_cell.angle_alpha   90.00
_cell.angle_beta   90.00
_cell.angle_gamma   90.00
#
_symmetry.space_group_name_H-M   'P 1'
#
loop_
_entity.id
_entity.type
_entity.pdbx_description
1 polymer ?
#
loop_
_entity_poly.entity_id
_entity_poly.type
_entity_poly.pdbx_seq_one_letter_code
_entity_poly.pdbx_strand_id
1 'polypeptide(L)'
;MASSPPIQIYSLEQYTCGTGEADDENKEEKPKIDKMQKLREINEKSGLVRTVRAIILVHMYNHPYVLLLEKLTGDKSIIIPGGRLALGEDDETGLQRLLAKKLRLVKGPGPYEIINDLLSCWYRPQYTEQMFPYCPVHVTTPKEVERWYLVLLPENGSLCIPPKYKLHAVPFYDLQDGVRRYGKQLPTIPLLVSRFNIIPRPIPQKDD
;
A
#
# COMPACT_ATOMS: atom_id res chain seq x y z
N MET A 1 -13.55 -4.71 25.95
CA MET A 1 -13.15 -4.73 24.53
C MET A 1 -11.96 -5.67 24.43
N ALA A 2 -12.01 -6.71 23.60
CA ALA A 2 -10.86 -7.60 23.44
C ALA A 2 -9.69 -6.77 22.90
N SER A 3 -8.55 -6.74 23.60
CA SER A 3 -7.34 -6.12 23.07
C SER A 3 -6.93 -6.89 21.83
N SER A 4 -6.80 -6.22 20.68
CA SER A 4 -6.18 -6.82 19.51
C SER A 4 -4.79 -7.34 19.90
N PRO A 5 -4.37 -8.52 19.39
CA PRO A 5 -3.05 -9.05 19.69
C PRO A 5 -1.99 -8.02 19.27
N PRO A 6 -0.88 -7.93 20.01
CA PRO A 6 0.19 -7.01 19.65
C PRO A 6 0.74 -7.33 18.26
N ILE A 7 0.98 -6.28 17.49
CA ILE A 7 1.52 -6.38 16.14
C ILE A 7 3.03 -6.19 16.21
N GLN A 8 3.75 -7.16 15.67
CA GLN A 8 5.21 -7.12 15.62
C GLN A 8 5.65 -6.52 14.29
N ILE A 9 6.57 -5.57 14.37
CA ILE A 9 7.24 -5.01 13.20
C ILE A 9 8.74 -5.24 13.35
N TYR A 10 9.42 -5.42 12.22
CA TYR A 10 10.83 -5.78 12.18
C TYR A 10 11.68 -4.64 11.60
N SER A 11 12.98 -4.70 11.85
CA SER A 11 13.91 -3.64 11.46
C SER A 11 14.02 -3.57 9.94
N LEU A 12 14.06 -2.36 9.37
CA LEU A 12 14.31 -2.19 7.94
C LEU A 12 15.62 -2.87 7.49
N GLU A 13 16.61 -2.94 8.38
CA GLU A 13 17.91 -3.58 8.12
C GLU A 13 17.81 -5.09 7.89
N GLN A 14 16.73 -5.73 8.34
CA GLN A 14 16.47 -7.15 8.10
C GLN A 14 15.94 -7.42 6.68
N TYR A 15 15.69 -6.37 5.89
CA TYR A 15 15.21 -6.47 4.53
C TYR A 15 16.21 -5.94 3.51
N THR A 16 16.48 -6.74 2.49
CA THR A 16 17.25 -6.30 1.32
C THR A 16 16.30 -5.93 0.19
N CYS A 17 16.62 -4.85 -0.53
CA CYS A 17 15.81 -4.35 -1.63
C CYS A 17 16.56 -4.57 -2.95
N GLY A 18 16.01 -5.40 -3.83
CA GLY A 18 16.50 -5.63 -5.18
C GLY A 18 15.56 -5.05 -6.24
N THR A 19 16.11 -4.75 -7.41
CA THR A 19 15.31 -4.41 -8.59
C THR A 19 14.82 -5.70 -9.23
N GLY A 20 13.50 -5.85 -9.40
CA GLY A 20 12.92 -6.96 -10.16
C GLY A 20 13.11 -6.76 -11.66
N GLU A 21 13.00 -7.85 -12.42
CA GLU A 21 12.95 -7.78 -13.89
C GLU A 21 11.75 -6.92 -14.34
N ALA A 22 11.94 -6.21 -15.45
CA ALA A 22 10.90 -5.38 -16.03
C ALA A 22 9.85 -6.27 -16.74
N ASP A 23 8.82 -6.72 -16.02
CA ASP A 23 7.66 -7.41 -16.61
C ASP A 23 6.87 -6.57 -17.65
N ASP A 24 7.35 -5.36 -17.99
CA ASP A 24 6.73 -4.39 -18.88
C ASP A 24 7.61 -4.01 -20.10
N GLU A 25 8.75 -4.66 -20.37
CA GLU A 25 9.55 -4.34 -21.57
C GLU A 25 8.86 -4.71 -22.90
N ASN A 26 7.86 -5.60 -22.89
CA ASN A 26 7.13 -6.04 -24.08
C ASN A 26 5.67 -5.54 -24.18
N LYS A 27 5.29 -4.53 -23.40
CA LYS A 27 4.03 -3.83 -23.62
C LYS A 27 4.36 -2.48 -24.21
N GLU A 28 4.02 -2.28 -25.49
CA GLU A 28 3.94 -0.97 -26.13
C GLU A 28 3.48 0.05 -25.08
N GLU A 29 4.22 1.15 -24.93
CA GLU A 29 3.82 2.26 -24.06
C GLU A 29 2.44 2.71 -24.51
N LYS A 30 1.40 2.14 -23.88
CA LYS A 30 0.03 2.56 -24.15
C LYS A 30 0.01 4.07 -23.91
N PRO A 31 -0.60 4.85 -24.81
CA PRO A 31 -0.63 6.29 -24.67
C PRO A 31 -1.04 6.64 -23.24
N LYS A 32 -0.43 7.69 -22.68
CA LYS A 32 -0.73 8.20 -21.34
C LYS A 32 -2.15 8.74 -21.32
N ILE A 33 -3.14 7.84 -21.36
CA ILE A 33 -4.54 8.15 -21.12
C ILE A 33 -4.60 8.56 -19.65
N ASP A 34 -5.26 9.69 -19.42
CA ASP A 34 -5.53 10.23 -18.09
C ASP A 34 -6.06 9.11 -17.18
N LYS A 35 -5.50 9.02 -15.97
CA LYS A 35 -5.91 8.06 -14.94
C LYS A 35 -7.42 8.13 -14.70
N MET A 36 -8.00 9.34 -14.72
CA MET A 36 -9.43 9.54 -14.51
C MET A 36 -10.26 9.06 -15.71
N GLN A 37 -9.77 9.24 -16.93
CA GLN A 37 -10.41 8.70 -18.12
C GLN A 37 -10.39 7.16 -18.14
N LYS A 38 -9.25 6.54 -17.79
CA LYS A 38 -9.18 5.08 -17.63
C LYS A 38 -10.18 4.59 -16.59
N LEU A 39 -10.27 5.29 -15.45
CA LEU A 39 -11.21 4.95 -14.38
C LEU A 39 -12.66 4.97 -14.89
N ARG A 40 -13.01 5.99 -15.67
CA ARG A 40 -14.34 6.13 -16.30
C ARG A 40 -14.66 4.97 -17.24
N GLU A 41 -13.76 4.63 -18.15
CA GLU A 41 -13.96 3.51 -19.09
C GLU A 41 -14.20 2.18 -18.37
N ILE A 42 -13.50 1.94 -17.26
CA ILE A 42 -13.68 0.71 -16.46
C ILE A 42 -15.01 0.76 -15.72
N ASN A 43 -15.35 1.90 -15.12
CA ASN A 43 -16.59 2.05 -14.38
C ASN A 43 -17.83 1.86 -15.28
N GLU A 44 -17.77 2.37 -16.51
CA GLU A 44 -18.83 2.20 -17.51
C GLU A 44 -18.97 0.74 -17.97
N LYS A 45 -17.87 -0.04 -18.02
CA LYS A 45 -17.89 -1.45 -18.45
C LYS A 45 -18.23 -2.44 -17.34
N SER A 46 -17.83 -2.15 -16.11
CA SER A 46 -17.74 -3.12 -15.03
C SER A 46 -18.41 -2.66 -13.73
N GLY A 47 -18.94 -1.44 -13.69
CA GLY A 47 -19.54 -0.85 -12.51
C GLY A 47 -18.50 -0.33 -11.50
N LEU A 48 -18.85 -0.35 -10.22
CA LEU A 48 -17.99 0.17 -9.14
C LEU A 48 -16.56 -0.37 -9.23
N VAL A 49 -15.58 0.53 -9.31
CA VAL A 49 -14.17 0.15 -9.29
C VAL A 49 -13.74 -0.10 -7.84
N ARG A 50 -13.11 -1.25 -7.60
CA ARG A 50 -12.55 -1.62 -6.30
C ARG A 50 -11.03 -1.59 -6.36
N THR A 51 -10.42 -0.94 -5.38
CA THR A 51 -8.97 -0.84 -5.23
C THR A 51 -8.60 -1.28 -3.82
N VAL A 52 -7.53 -2.04 -3.67
CA VAL A 52 -7.00 -2.47 -2.36
C VAL A 52 -5.58 -1.99 -2.19
N ARG A 53 -5.21 -1.61 -0.96
CA ARG A 53 -3.91 -1.08 -0.59
C ARG A 53 -3.35 -1.79 0.64
N ALA A 54 -2.04 -1.96 0.67
CA ALA A 54 -1.32 -2.57 1.79
C ALA A 54 -0.54 -1.50 2.55
N ILE A 55 -0.94 -1.23 3.79
CA ILE A 55 -0.12 -0.52 4.76
C ILE A 55 0.88 -1.52 5.32
N ILE A 56 2.16 -1.31 5.04
CA ILE A 56 3.24 -2.19 5.48
C ILE A 56 4.13 -1.41 6.43
N LEU A 57 4.29 -1.93 7.64
CA LEU A 57 5.07 -1.28 8.70
C LEU A 57 6.39 -2.01 8.93
N VAL A 58 7.45 -1.22 9.13
CA VAL A 58 8.77 -1.64 9.59
C VAL A 58 9.22 -0.66 10.68
N HIS A 59 10.35 -0.91 11.32
CA HIS A 59 10.96 0.13 12.16
C HIS A 59 12.41 0.40 11.81
N MET A 60 12.86 1.59 12.20
CA MET A 60 14.26 1.94 12.32
C MET A 60 14.43 2.63 13.67
N TYR A 61 15.48 2.28 14.43
CA TYR A 61 15.74 2.86 15.75
C TYR A 61 14.51 2.85 16.69
N ASN A 62 13.78 1.73 16.70
CA ASN A 62 12.52 1.53 17.46
C ASN A 62 11.38 2.52 17.15
N HIS A 63 11.45 3.23 16.01
CA HIS A 63 10.40 4.10 15.53
C HIS A 63 9.69 3.48 14.31
N PRO A 64 8.36 3.52 14.20
CA PRO A 64 7.63 2.95 13.08
C PRO A 64 7.76 3.78 11.79
N TYR A 65 7.95 3.07 10.69
CA TYR A 65 7.99 3.59 9.33
C TYR A 65 6.96 2.84 8.49
N VAL A 66 6.40 3.51 7.49
CA VAL A 66 5.57 2.87 6.47
C VAL A 66 6.35 2.73 5.17
N LEU A 67 6.18 1.59 4.49
CA LEU A 67 6.73 1.37 3.16
C LEU A 67 5.81 1.94 2.07
N LEU A 68 6.33 2.86 1.26
CA LEU A 68 5.64 3.50 0.15
C LEU A 68 6.44 3.37 -1.15
N LEU A 69 5.77 3.48 -2.29
CA LEU A 69 6.40 3.43 -3.62
C LEU A 69 6.33 4.80 -4.27
N GLU A 70 7.48 5.37 -4.63
CA GLU A 70 7.56 6.53 -5.52
C GLU A 70 7.59 6.03 -6.97
N LYS A 71 6.70 6.55 -7.82
CA LYS A 71 6.79 6.32 -9.26
C LYS A 71 8.01 7.05 -9.83
N LEU A 72 8.84 6.35 -10.60
CA LEU A 72 9.95 6.96 -11.33
C LEU A 72 9.54 7.48 -12.71
N THR A 73 8.40 7.00 -13.23
CA THR A 73 7.83 7.44 -14.51
C THR A 73 6.54 8.22 -14.30
N GLY A 74 6.37 9.32 -15.04
CA GLY A 74 5.16 10.16 -14.99
C GLY A 74 5.19 11.20 -13.87
N ASP A 75 4.15 11.23 -13.04
CA ASP A 75 3.85 12.27 -12.05
C ASP A 75 4.69 12.23 -10.77
N LYS A 76 5.74 11.39 -10.70
CA LYS A 76 6.59 11.14 -9.53
C LYS A 76 5.82 10.98 -8.20
N SER A 77 4.58 10.49 -8.28
CA SER A 77 3.71 10.38 -7.11
C SER A 77 4.15 9.25 -6.18
N ILE A 78 4.02 9.50 -4.88
CA ILE A 78 4.21 8.50 -3.82
C ILE A 78 2.87 7.80 -3.57
N ILE A 79 2.87 6.47 -3.62
CA ILE A 79 1.67 5.65 -3.53
C ILE A 79 1.84 4.52 -2.51
N ILE A 80 0.72 4.07 -1.96
CA ILE A 80 0.66 2.83 -1.17
C ILE A 80 0.71 1.62 -2.15
N PRO A 81 1.50 0.57 -1.85
CA PRO A 81 1.43 -0.70 -2.58
C PRO A 81 0.00 -1.25 -2.68
N GLY A 82 -0.30 -1.99 -3.74
CA GLY A 82 -1.66 -2.46 -4.06
C GLY A 82 -2.15 -1.95 -5.42
N GLY A 83 -3.46 -1.92 -5.63
CA GLY A 83 -4.05 -1.56 -6.92
C GLY A 83 -5.48 -2.07 -7.11
N ARG A 84 -5.92 -2.04 -8.37
CA ARG A 84 -7.29 -2.39 -8.75
C ARG A 84 -7.51 -3.90 -8.72
N LEU A 85 -8.66 -4.30 -8.19
CA LEU A 85 -9.15 -5.67 -8.23
C LEU A 85 -9.77 -6.03 -9.59
N ALA A 86 -9.74 -7.31 -9.93
CA ALA A 86 -10.53 -7.85 -11.01
C ALA A 86 -12.00 -7.96 -10.60
N LEU A 87 -12.89 -8.10 -11.60
CA LEU A 87 -14.31 -8.33 -11.35
C LEU A 87 -14.51 -9.63 -10.57
N GLY A 88 -15.25 -9.57 -9.47
CA GLY A 88 -15.55 -10.73 -8.62
C GLY A 88 -14.40 -11.24 -7.75
N GLU A 89 -13.19 -10.69 -7.90
CA GLU A 89 -12.04 -11.04 -7.07
C GLU A 89 -12.27 -10.57 -5.62
N ASP A 90 -11.85 -11.33 -4.63
CA ASP A 90 -11.87 -10.94 -3.22
C ASP A 90 -10.69 -10.02 -2.86
N ASP A 91 -10.82 -9.29 -1.76
CA ASP A 91 -9.83 -8.28 -1.38
C ASP A 91 -8.48 -8.91 -0.97
N GLU A 92 -8.48 -10.07 -0.32
CA GLU A 92 -7.28 -10.75 0.18
C GLU A 92 -6.45 -11.33 -0.98
N THR A 93 -7.06 -12.19 -1.79
CA THR A 93 -6.41 -12.79 -2.97
C THR A 93 -5.91 -11.72 -3.94
N GLY A 94 -6.73 -10.69 -4.16
CA GLY A 94 -6.35 -9.59 -5.04
C GLY A 94 -5.18 -8.78 -4.48
N LEU A 95 -5.16 -8.50 -3.17
CA LEU A 95 -4.05 -7.79 -2.53
C LEU A 95 -2.75 -8.61 -2.61
N GLN A 96 -2.80 -9.92 -2.35
CA GLN A 96 -1.65 -10.82 -2.49
C GLN A 96 -1.09 -10.78 -3.92
N ARG A 97 -1.96 -10.91 -4.95
CA ARG A 97 -1.58 -10.80 -6.36
C ARG A 97 -0.95 -9.45 -6.70
N LEU A 98 -1.50 -8.36 -6.17
CA LEU A 98 -1.01 -7.01 -6.41
C LEU A 98 0.33 -6.73 -5.73
N LEU A 99 0.54 -7.27 -4.52
CA LEU A 99 1.82 -7.21 -3.82
C LEU A 99 2.89 -8.02 -4.54
N ALA A 100 2.59 -9.25 -4.96
CA ALA A 100 3.50 -10.07 -5.75
C ALA A 100 4.02 -9.37 -7.02
N LYS A 101 3.27 -8.40 -7.55
CA LYS A 101 3.66 -7.56 -8.69
C LYS A 101 4.44 -6.29 -8.34
N LYS A 102 4.18 -5.66 -7.19
CA LYS A 102 4.74 -4.32 -6.85
C LYS A 102 5.82 -4.33 -5.78
N LEU A 103 5.77 -5.30 -4.89
CA LEU A 103 6.66 -5.49 -3.76
C LEU A 103 6.72 -6.99 -3.53
N ARG A 104 7.53 -7.71 -4.31
CA ARG A 104 7.58 -9.18 -4.29
C ARG A 104 8.54 -9.65 -3.22
N LEU A 105 8.11 -10.53 -2.31
CA LEU A 105 9.03 -11.19 -1.38
C LEU A 105 9.65 -12.38 -2.10
N VAL A 106 10.97 -12.35 -2.29
CA VAL A 106 11.71 -13.40 -3.01
C VAL A 106 12.36 -14.38 -2.04
N LYS A 107 12.80 -13.90 -0.88
CA LYS A 107 13.38 -14.71 0.20
C LYS A 107 12.78 -14.25 1.52
N GLY A 108 12.54 -15.18 2.44
CA GLY A 108 12.03 -14.93 3.77
C GLY A 108 11.51 -16.22 4.40
N PRO A 109 11.27 -16.24 5.72
CA PRO A 109 10.79 -17.43 6.44
C PRO A 109 9.32 -17.77 6.15
N GLY A 110 8.59 -16.87 5.46
CA GLY A 110 7.19 -17.06 5.11
C GLY A 110 6.67 -15.95 4.19
N PRO A 111 5.40 -16.02 3.75
CA PRO A 111 4.77 -14.96 2.97
C PRO A 111 4.46 -13.72 3.82
N TYR A 112 3.94 -12.67 3.17
CA TYR A 112 3.29 -11.57 3.87
C TYR A 112 2.06 -12.07 4.63
N GLU A 113 1.81 -11.53 5.81
CA GLU A 113 0.57 -11.79 6.56
C GLU A 113 -0.38 -10.61 6.37
N ILE A 114 -1.53 -10.85 5.75
CA ILE A 114 -2.60 -9.85 5.66
C ILE A 114 -3.43 -9.97 6.93
N ILE A 115 -3.39 -8.93 7.76
CA ILE A 115 -4.29 -8.86 8.90
C ILE A 115 -5.65 -8.49 8.33
N ASN A 116 -6.64 -9.40 8.46
CA ASN A 116 -8.01 -9.22 7.97
C ASN A 116 -8.82 -8.17 8.74
N ASP A 117 -8.16 -7.12 9.22
CA ASP A 117 -8.73 -5.89 9.74
C ASP A 117 -8.65 -4.79 8.68
N LEU A 118 -9.81 -4.40 8.15
CA LEU A 118 -9.95 -3.23 7.30
C LEU A 118 -9.59 -1.96 8.08
N LEU A 119 -8.55 -1.24 7.64
CA LEU A 119 -8.09 -0.01 8.29
C LEU A 119 -8.92 1.20 7.88
N SER A 120 -9.20 1.35 6.60
CA SER A 120 -9.97 2.48 6.08
C SER A 120 -10.60 2.19 4.73
N CYS A 121 -11.71 2.89 4.45
CA CYS A 121 -12.37 2.94 3.16
C CYS A 121 -12.38 4.38 2.65
N TRP A 122 -11.89 4.57 1.43
CA TRP A 122 -11.89 5.84 0.73
C TRP A 122 -12.79 5.77 -0.49
N TYR A 123 -13.67 6.76 -0.62
CA TYR A 123 -14.70 6.82 -1.65
C TYR A 123 -14.36 7.92 -2.63
N ARG A 124 -14.34 7.58 -3.92
CA ARG A 124 -14.25 8.56 -5.00
C ARG A 124 -15.64 8.78 -5.61
N PRO A 125 -16.31 9.91 -5.34
CA PRO A 125 -17.68 10.15 -5.82
C PRO A 125 -17.75 10.52 -7.31
N GLN A 126 -16.68 11.14 -7.85
CA GLN A 126 -16.61 11.66 -9.22
C GLN A 126 -15.28 11.30 -9.88
N TYR A 127 -15.11 11.52 -11.18
CA TYR A 127 -13.85 11.29 -11.90
C TYR A 127 -12.82 12.41 -11.66
N THR A 128 -12.50 12.65 -10.39
CA THR A 128 -11.49 13.62 -9.93
C THR A 128 -10.55 12.93 -8.94
N GLU A 129 -9.36 13.49 -8.70
CA GLU A 129 -8.39 12.90 -7.76
C GLU A 129 -8.84 12.91 -6.29
N GLN A 130 -9.88 13.67 -5.95
CA GLN A 130 -10.38 13.80 -4.59
C GLN A 130 -11.10 12.53 -4.12
N MET A 131 -10.73 12.06 -2.92
CA MET A 131 -11.41 10.98 -2.21
C MET A 131 -11.79 11.42 -0.80
N PHE A 132 -12.78 10.75 -0.24
CA PHE A 132 -13.29 11.01 1.11
C PHE A 132 -13.30 9.73 1.95
N PRO A 133 -13.04 9.80 3.26
CA PRO A 133 -13.07 8.63 4.16
C PRO A 133 -14.52 8.23 4.54
N TYR A 134 -15.50 8.62 3.73
CA TYR A 134 -16.93 8.33 3.87
C TYR A 134 -17.60 8.45 2.49
N CYS A 135 -18.77 7.86 2.31
CA CYS A 135 -19.59 8.10 1.13
C CYS A 135 -20.34 9.44 1.28
N PRO A 136 -20.10 10.46 0.42
CA PRO A 136 -20.77 11.75 0.56
C PRO A 136 -22.29 11.67 0.38
N VAL A 137 -23.00 12.66 0.93
CA VAL A 137 -24.45 12.78 0.77
C VAL A 137 -24.84 12.87 -0.71
N HIS A 138 -26.00 12.30 -1.05
CA HIS A 138 -26.55 12.23 -2.42
C HIS A 138 -25.70 11.45 -3.44
N VAL A 139 -24.66 10.72 -3.01
CA VAL A 139 -23.90 9.80 -3.86
C VAL A 139 -24.46 8.40 -3.70
N THR A 140 -25.26 7.96 -4.68
CA THR A 140 -25.83 6.59 -4.69
C THR A 140 -24.77 5.52 -4.94
N THR A 141 -23.89 5.76 -5.92
CA THR A 141 -22.80 4.85 -6.27
C THR A 141 -21.49 5.60 -6.52
N PRO A 142 -20.47 5.40 -5.67
CA PRO A 142 -19.15 5.96 -5.92
C PRO A 142 -18.53 5.35 -7.19
N LYS A 143 -17.57 6.05 -7.80
CA LYS A 143 -16.85 5.58 -8.99
C LYS A 143 -15.72 4.62 -8.63
N GLU A 144 -15.13 4.83 -7.47
CA GLU A 144 -14.10 3.96 -6.90
C GLU A 144 -14.28 3.86 -5.38
N VAL A 145 -14.06 2.66 -4.84
CA VAL A 145 -13.86 2.41 -3.42
C VAL A 145 -12.47 1.81 -3.24
N GLU A 146 -11.62 2.53 -2.51
CA GLU A 146 -10.28 2.10 -2.15
C GLU A 146 -10.25 1.64 -0.69
N ARG A 147 -9.82 0.41 -0.45
CA ARG A 147 -9.74 -0.21 0.89
C ARG A 147 -8.30 -0.45 1.31
N TRP A 148 -7.99 -0.13 2.55
CA TRP A 148 -6.63 -0.26 3.08
C TRP A 148 -6.59 -1.36 4.13
N TYR A 149 -5.59 -2.23 4.01
CA TYR A 149 -5.37 -3.36 4.90
C TYR A 149 -3.98 -3.25 5.51
N LEU A 150 -3.83 -3.70 6.76
CA LEU A 150 -2.52 -3.84 7.39
C LEU A 150 -1.88 -5.15 6.93
N VAL A 151 -0.65 -5.07 6.46
CA VAL A 151 0.11 -6.23 5.98
C VAL A 151 1.44 -6.28 6.73
N LEU A 152 1.71 -7.40 7.40
CA LEU A 152 2.96 -7.63 8.11
C LEU A 152 3.97 -8.33 7.20
N LEU A 153 5.20 -7.86 7.31
CA LEU A 153 6.34 -8.54 6.71
C LEU A 153 6.81 -9.67 7.65
N PRO A 154 7.34 -10.78 7.09
CA PRO A 154 8.04 -11.77 7.89
C PRO A 154 9.32 -11.18 8.50
N GLU A 155 9.93 -11.87 9.47
CA GLU A 155 11.07 -11.36 10.25
C GLU A 155 12.25 -10.79 9.43
N ASN A 156 12.55 -11.39 8.29
CA ASN A 156 13.56 -10.92 7.36
C ASN A 156 13.17 -11.28 5.92
N GLY A 157 13.83 -10.66 4.96
CA GLY A 157 13.64 -11.08 3.58
C GLY A 157 14.27 -10.22 2.50
N SER A 158 14.10 -10.65 1.26
CA SER A 158 14.50 -9.89 0.07
C SER A 158 13.26 -9.43 -0.69
N LEU A 159 13.06 -8.13 -0.76
CA LEU A 159 11.98 -7.48 -1.50
C LEU A 159 12.48 -7.13 -2.90
N CYS A 160 11.74 -7.52 -3.93
CA CYS A 160 11.95 -7.11 -5.31
C CYS A 160 10.92 -6.07 -5.71
N ILE A 161 11.39 -4.91 -6.17
CA ILE A 161 10.56 -3.80 -6.65
C ILE A 161 10.76 -3.61 -8.15
N PRO A 162 9.68 -3.44 -8.94
CA PRO A 162 9.81 -3.16 -10.37
C PRO A 162 10.58 -1.85 -10.62
N PRO A 163 11.35 -1.75 -11.71
CA PRO A 163 12.28 -0.63 -11.95
C PRO A 163 11.60 0.73 -12.13
N LYS A 164 10.28 0.75 -12.40
CA LYS A 164 9.47 1.97 -12.47
C LYS A 164 9.10 2.55 -11.10
N TYR A 165 9.45 1.87 -10.01
CA TYR A 165 9.19 2.31 -8.66
C TYR A 165 10.48 2.37 -7.84
N LYS A 166 10.51 3.31 -6.89
CA LYS A 166 11.50 3.36 -5.82
C LYS A 166 10.80 3.14 -4.49
N LEU A 167 11.31 2.22 -3.68
CA LEU A 167 10.81 1.99 -2.32
C LEU A 167 11.31 3.08 -1.38
N HIS A 168 10.41 3.62 -0.56
CA HIS A 168 10.71 4.55 0.51
C HIS A 168 10.16 4.02 1.83
N ALA A 169 10.98 4.03 2.87
CA ALA A 169 10.50 3.91 4.24
C ALA A 169 10.31 5.33 4.78
N VAL A 170 9.07 5.69 5.11
CA VAL A 170 8.72 7.03 5.61
C VAL A 170 8.33 6.94 7.08
N PRO A 171 9.01 7.68 7.98
CA PRO A 171 8.68 7.68 9.41
C PRO A 171 7.33 8.35 9.66
N PHE A 172 6.68 7.98 10.76
CA PHE A 172 5.36 8.53 11.09
C PHE A 172 5.38 10.05 11.30
N TYR A 173 6.46 10.60 11.86
CA TYR A 173 6.57 12.05 12.07
C TYR A 173 6.66 12.83 10.75
N ASP A 174 7.36 12.32 9.74
CA ASP A 174 7.47 12.99 8.42
C ASP A 174 6.15 12.91 7.63
N LEU A 175 5.38 11.83 7.83
CA LEU A 175 4.04 11.72 7.26
C LEU A 175 3.06 12.75 7.81
N GLN A 176 3.08 12.99 9.13
CA GLN A 176 2.12 13.89 9.78
C GLN A 176 2.24 15.33 9.27
N ASP A 177 3.47 15.82 9.11
CA ASP A 177 3.73 17.19 8.65
C ASP A 177 3.78 17.31 7.12
N GLY A 178 3.85 16.18 6.41
CA GLY A 178 4.13 16.12 4.98
C GLY A 178 2.92 16.20 4.04
N VAL A 179 1.79 16.83 4.41
CA VAL A 179 0.56 16.90 3.58
C VAL A 179 0.82 17.40 2.15
N ARG A 180 1.77 18.34 1.98
CA ARG A 180 2.14 18.85 0.64
C ARG A 180 2.80 17.78 -0.24
N ARG A 181 3.58 16.88 0.35
CA ARG A 181 4.34 15.83 -0.35
C ARG A 181 3.52 14.54 -0.51
N TYR A 182 2.75 14.18 0.52
CA TYR A 182 2.06 12.90 0.63
C TYR A 182 0.55 13.00 0.37
N GLY A 183 0.04 14.20 0.07
CA GLY A 183 -1.39 14.45 -0.09
C GLY A 183 -2.15 14.32 1.23
N LYS A 184 -3.49 14.25 1.14
CA LYS A 184 -4.36 14.24 2.35
C LYS A 184 -4.56 12.86 2.96
N GLN A 185 -4.36 11.78 2.20
CA GLN A 185 -4.67 10.42 2.64
C GLN A 185 -3.51 9.82 3.45
N LEU A 186 -2.28 9.87 2.94
CA LEU A 186 -1.11 9.23 3.56
C LEU A 186 -0.80 9.74 4.98
N PRO A 187 -0.92 11.05 5.31
CA PRO A 187 -0.73 11.54 6.68
C PRO A 187 -1.69 10.95 7.72
N THR A 188 -2.78 10.31 7.29
CA THR A 188 -3.73 9.65 8.21
C THR A 188 -3.25 8.27 8.69
N ILE A 189 -2.22 7.69 8.07
CA ILE A 189 -1.73 6.33 8.39
C ILE A 189 -1.40 6.18 9.89
N PRO A 190 -0.63 7.09 10.54
CA PRO A 190 -0.34 6.97 11.98
C PRO A 190 -1.61 6.94 12.85
N LEU A 191 -2.63 7.72 12.48
CA LEU A 191 -3.91 7.71 13.19
C LEU A 191 -4.65 6.38 12.99
N LEU A 192 -4.69 5.85 11.77
CA LEU A 192 -5.38 4.58 11.45
C LEU A 192 -4.79 3.38 12.17
N VAL A 193 -3.46 3.35 12.35
CA VAL A 193 -2.77 2.24 13.02
C VAL A 193 -2.63 2.43 14.54
N SER A 194 -3.01 3.59 15.07
CA SER A 194 -2.94 3.89 16.53
C SER A 194 -3.77 2.95 17.40
N ARG A 195 -4.75 2.25 16.81
CA ARG A 195 -5.56 1.22 17.48
C ARG A 195 -4.80 -0.08 17.78
N PHE A 196 -3.61 -0.28 17.20
CA PHE A 196 -2.82 -1.49 17.41
C PHE A 196 -1.69 -1.22 18.40
N ASN A 197 -1.40 -2.21 19.24
CA ASN A 197 -0.19 -2.22 20.04
C ASN A 197 1.00 -2.67 19.17
N ILE A 198 1.72 -1.70 18.58
CA ILE A 198 2.85 -1.95 17.68
C ILE A 198 4.13 -2.15 18.50
N ILE A 199 4.78 -3.29 18.33
CA ILE A 199 6.00 -3.68 19.04
C ILE A 199 7.16 -3.80 18.04
N PRO A 200 8.12 -2.86 18.04
CA PRO A 200 9.39 -3.01 17.31
C PRO A 200 10.21 -4.17 17.89
N ARG A 201 10.63 -5.11 17.03
CA ARG A 201 11.47 -6.23 17.43
C ARG A 201 12.96 -5.86 17.33
N PRO A 202 13.76 -6.07 18.39
CA PRO A 202 15.19 -5.82 18.30
C PRO A 202 15.82 -6.77 17.27
N ILE A 203 16.87 -6.29 16.60
CA ILE A 203 17.67 -7.13 15.72
C ILE A 203 18.37 -8.16 16.61
N PRO A 204 18.30 -9.47 16.29
CA PRO A 204 19.05 -10.47 17.03
C PRO A 204 20.54 -10.13 16.95
N GLN A 205 21.19 -9.92 18.10
CA GLN A 205 22.65 -9.84 18.13
C GLN A 205 23.17 -11.22 17.69
N LYS A 206 24.03 -11.26 16.67
CA LYS A 206 24.83 -12.46 16.42
C LYS A 206 25.81 -12.53 17.59
N ASP A 207 25.63 -13.52 18.46
CA ASP A 207 26.69 -13.89 19.39
C ASP A 207 27.90 -14.31 18.53
N ASP A 208 28.98 -13.52 18.62
CA ASP A 208 30.29 -13.80 18.00
C ASP A 208 30.98 -15.01 18.66
#